data_AF-X0YDE0-F1
#
_entry.id   AF-X0YDE0-F1
#
_cell.length_a   1.000
_cell.length_b   1.000
_cell.length_c   1.000
_cell.angle_alpha   90.00
_cell.angle_beta   90.00
_cell.angle_gamma   90.00
#
_symmetry.space_group_name_H-M   'P 1'
#
loop_
_entity.id
_entity.type
_entity.pdbx_description
1 polymer ?
#
loop_
_entity_poly.entity_id
_entity_poly.type
_entity_poly.pdbx_seq_one_letter_code
_entity_poly.pdbx_strand_id
1 'polypeptide(L)'
;MGIFDLFKKLVKENKVEEIVIEKLAFSDIEGWIERKIRENELKQNEVILMIKDKIKRHNNELNKKIKILEDFDVEAKKEKDNIKGIVNSSKKDYIMAVENFLENLNNLEMNEFEEFMKKINKIFFNFNKSSFKNYERATILIGKEMASIKESIRAFSKELLKTYEKNKDVVDFFKTILQIKSKYQNINPIDNTLNTTIENKVSLNKKISEKEEENRILKQNLEKIKTSPAYLDNLAKQKKIKSLGEELKKDILELKQLLDFKALANFFHIFEKQMKIVKNHKEDFYTLFFKRQWKINYKFAR
;
A
#
# COMPACT_ATOMS: atom_id res chain seq x y z
N MET A 1 40.16 27.25 3.10
CA MET A 1 39.36 26.23 2.39
C MET A 1 39.82 24.86 2.86
N GLY A 2 38.95 24.10 3.54
CA GLY A 2 39.32 22.85 4.18
C GLY A 2 39.69 21.79 3.14
N ILE A 3 40.89 21.23 3.26
CA ILE A 3 41.44 20.19 2.37
C ILE A 3 40.65 18.86 2.49
N PHE A 4 39.69 18.79 3.42
CA PHE A 4 38.99 17.58 3.85
C PHE A 4 37.46 17.65 3.68
N ASP A 5 36.94 18.45 2.74
CA ASP A 5 35.56 18.30 2.25
C ASP A 5 35.50 17.07 1.31
N LEU A 6 35.81 15.88 1.85
CA LEU A 6 36.03 14.63 1.11
C LEU A 6 34.87 14.21 0.20
N PHE A 7 33.63 14.60 0.54
CA PHE A 7 32.43 14.11 -0.17
C PHE A 7 31.53 15.23 -0.70
N LYS A 8 31.99 16.49 -0.68
CA LYS A 8 31.12 17.64 -0.95
C LYS A 8 30.91 17.95 -2.44
N LYS A 9 31.58 17.22 -3.33
CA LYS A 9 31.46 17.38 -4.80
C LYS A 9 31.46 16.00 -5.46
N LEU A 10 30.33 15.31 -5.39
CA LEU A 10 30.12 14.07 -6.14
C LEU A 10 28.83 14.17 -6.95
N VAL A 11 28.92 14.94 -8.04
CA VAL A 11 27.91 14.95 -9.10
C VAL A 11 28.60 14.54 -10.41
N LYS A 12 28.14 13.38 -10.89
CA LYS A 12 28.15 12.81 -12.25
C LYS A 12 29.47 12.66 -13.01
N GLU A 13 29.80 11.41 -13.27
CA GLU A 13 29.95 10.88 -14.64
C GLU A 13 29.46 9.43 -14.63
N ASN A 14 28.23 9.21 -15.10
CA ASN A 14 27.70 7.85 -15.25
C ASN A 14 28.35 7.25 -16.49
N LYS A 15 29.30 6.33 -16.31
CA LYS A 15 29.60 5.35 -17.35
C LYS A 15 28.36 4.51 -17.53
N VAL A 16 27.86 4.46 -18.77
CA VAL A 16 26.74 3.59 -19.14
C VAL A 16 27.29 2.17 -19.13
N GLU A 17 27.06 1.47 -18.02
CA GLU A 17 27.29 0.03 -17.94
C GLU A 17 26.20 -0.71 -18.73
N GLU A 18 26.60 -1.83 -19.32
CA GLU A 18 25.76 -2.71 -20.12
C GLU A 18 24.56 -3.19 -19.29
N ILE A 19 23.34 -2.89 -19.74
CA ILE A 19 22.12 -3.24 -19.01
C ILE A 19 21.91 -4.75 -19.14
N VAL A 20 22.29 -5.50 -18.12
CA VAL A 20 21.92 -6.91 -17.99
C VAL A 20 20.44 -6.99 -17.61
N ILE A 21 19.61 -7.43 -18.55
CA ILE A 21 18.18 -7.61 -18.32
C ILE A 21 17.96 -8.99 -17.70
N GLU A 22 17.70 -9.04 -16.39
CA GLU A 22 17.23 -10.24 -15.71
C GLU A 22 15.70 -10.34 -15.86
N LYS A 23 15.20 -11.43 -16.46
CA LYS A 23 13.76 -11.70 -16.54
C LYS A 23 13.32 -12.43 -15.28
N LEU A 24 12.35 -11.88 -14.55
CA LEU A 24 11.77 -12.46 -13.35
C LEU A 24 10.25 -12.61 -13.46
N ALA A 25 9.74 -13.74 -12.98
CA ALA A 25 8.31 -13.90 -12.70
C ALA A 25 7.94 -13.11 -11.45
N PHE A 26 6.70 -12.60 -11.39
CA PHE A 26 6.25 -11.77 -10.27
C PHE A 26 6.30 -12.52 -8.93
N SER A 27 5.99 -13.82 -8.94
CA SER A 27 6.06 -14.72 -7.77
C SER A 27 7.45 -14.81 -7.14
N ASP A 28 8.50 -14.61 -7.94
CA ASP A 28 9.88 -14.86 -7.53
C ASP A 28 10.56 -13.56 -7.04
N ILE A 29 9.90 -12.41 -7.20
CA ILE A 29 10.46 -11.09 -6.89
C ILE A 29 10.84 -10.99 -5.40
N GLU A 30 10.03 -11.54 -4.50
CA GLU A 30 10.30 -11.46 -3.05
C GLU A 30 11.60 -12.18 -2.68
N GLY A 31 11.74 -13.44 -3.08
CA GLY A 31 12.95 -14.22 -2.86
C GLY A 31 14.17 -13.61 -3.56
N TRP A 32 13.98 -13.03 -4.75
CA TRP A 32 15.03 -12.30 -5.45
C TRP A 32 15.50 -11.06 -4.68
N ILE A 33 14.57 -10.23 -4.17
CA ILE A 33 14.89 -9.03 -3.37
C ILE A 33 15.71 -9.43 -2.14
N GLU A 34 15.26 -10.42 -1.38
CA GLU A 34 15.96 -10.86 -0.17
C GLU A 34 17.38 -11.35 -0.45
N ARG A 35 17.53 -12.18 -1.50
CA ARG A 35 18.84 -12.66 -1.93
C ARG A 35 19.75 -11.50 -2.34
N LYS A 36 19.25 -10.55 -3.13
CA LYS A 36 20.02 -9.38 -3.57
C LYS A 36 20.40 -8.44 -2.43
N ILE A 37 19.56 -8.30 -1.40
CA ILE A 37 19.91 -7.58 -0.17
C ILE A 37 21.09 -8.26 0.52
N ARG A 38 20.99 -9.59 0.77
CA ARG A 38 22.07 -10.35 1.43
C ARG A 38 23.39 -10.32 0.64
N GLU A 39 23.33 -10.53 -0.67
CA GLU A 39 24.50 -10.42 -1.56
C GLU A 39 25.16 -9.04 -1.44
N ASN A 40 24.35 -7.98 -1.38
CA ASN A 40 24.87 -6.62 -1.27
C ASN A 40 25.46 -6.31 0.12
N GLU A 41 24.83 -6.78 1.19
CA GLU A 41 25.35 -6.66 2.56
C GLU A 41 26.73 -7.32 2.69
N LEU A 42 26.92 -8.50 2.09
CA LEU A 42 28.23 -9.17 2.06
C LEU A 42 29.29 -8.32 1.35
N LYS A 43 28.96 -7.79 0.15
CA LYS A 43 29.87 -6.89 -0.58
C LYS A 43 30.22 -5.64 0.23
N GLN A 44 29.24 -5.03 0.90
CA GLN A 44 29.50 -3.88 1.76
C GLN A 44 30.47 -4.23 2.89
N ASN A 45 30.26 -5.37 3.55
CA ASN A 45 31.12 -5.84 4.64
C ASN A 45 32.56 -6.11 4.18
N GLU A 46 32.74 -6.70 3.00
CA GLU A 46 34.06 -6.91 2.39
C GLU A 46 34.79 -5.58 2.17
N VAL A 47 34.09 -4.56 1.65
CA VAL A 47 34.67 -3.24 1.42
C VAL A 47 35.04 -2.56 2.75
N ILE A 48 34.19 -2.67 3.77
CA ILE A 48 34.46 -2.12 5.11
C ILE A 48 35.69 -2.78 5.73
N LEU A 49 35.81 -4.11 5.63
CA LEU A 49 36.98 -4.86 6.12
C LEU A 49 38.26 -4.39 5.43
N MET A 50 38.24 -4.26 4.10
CA MET A 50 39.36 -3.73 3.33
C MET A 50 39.74 -2.31 3.80
N ILE A 51 38.78 -1.45 4.11
CA ILE A 51 39.06 -0.10 4.62
C ILE A 51 39.64 -0.15 6.04
N LYS A 52 39.12 -1.02 6.91
CA LYS A 52 39.69 -1.21 8.27
C LYS A 52 41.14 -1.67 8.21
N ASP A 53 41.49 -2.55 7.29
CA ASP A 53 42.88 -2.97 7.09
C ASP A 53 43.75 -1.81 6.61
N LYS A 54 43.24 -0.96 5.72
CA LYS A 54 43.93 0.27 5.29
C LYS A 54 44.11 1.24 6.45
N ILE A 55 43.09 1.44 7.29
CA ILE A 55 43.17 2.25 8.52
C ILE A 55 44.29 1.72 9.41
N LYS A 56 44.29 0.41 9.69
CA LYS A 56 45.32 -0.21 10.56
C LYS A 56 46.74 0.01 10.01
N ARG A 57 46.95 -0.20 8.71
CA ARG A 57 48.24 0.04 8.06
C ARG A 57 48.65 1.51 8.14
N HIS A 58 47.74 2.43 7.84
CA HIS A 58 47.98 3.86 7.92
C HIS A 58 48.31 4.32 9.35
N ASN A 59 47.56 3.84 10.35
CA ASN A 59 47.78 4.17 11.75
C ASN A 59 49.17 3.74 12.22
N ASN A 60 49.62 2.54 11.82
CA ASN A 60 50.98 2.07 12.11
C ASN A 60 52.07 2.93 11.45
N GLU A 61 51.86 3.38 10.21
CA GLU A 61 52.79 4.31 9.54
C GLU A 61 52.81 5.67 10.24
N LEU A 62 51.64 6.21 10.59
CA LEU A 62 51.51 7.53 11.19
C LEU A 62 52.14 7.56 12.60
N ASN A 63 51.97 6.50 13.39
CA ASN A 63 52.63 6.35 14.69
C ASN A 63 54.16 6.43 14.60
N LYS A 64 54.78 5.89 13.54
CA LYS A 64 56.23 6.04 13.33
C LYS A 64 56.62 7.50 13.06
N LYS A 65 55.80 8.23 12.29
CA LYS A 65 56.02 9.65 11.99
C LYS A 65 55.78 10.54 13.21
N ILE A 66 54.83 10.18 14.07
CA ILE A 66 54.58 10.87 15.36
C ILE A 66 55.82 10.76 16.26
N LYS A 67 56.40 9.56 16.42
CA LYS A 67 57.63 9.38 17.22
C LYS A 67 58.78 10.26 16.74
N ILE A 68 58.99 10.34 15.42
CA ILE A 68 60.02 11.24 14.84
C ILE A 68 59.75 12.70 15.21
N LEU A 69 58.49 13.13 15.22
CA LEU A 69 58.10 14.49 15.60
C LEU A 69 58.27 14.74 17.11
N GLU A 70 57.93 13.76 17.94
CA GLU A 70 58.12 13.79 19.39
C GLU A 70 59.58 13.99 19.76
N ASP A 71 60.46 13.18 19.17
CA ASP A 71 61.91 13.16 19.40
C ASP A 71 62.64 14.37 18.80
N PHE A 72 61.95 15.18 17.97
CA PHE A 72 62.57 16.35 17.36
C PHE A 72 62.97 17.40 18.39
N ASP A 73 64.28 17.69 18.45
CA ASP A 73 64.86 18.72 19.30
C ASP A 73 64.70 20.12 18.69
N VAL A 74 63.71 20.86 19.20
CA VAL A 74 63.46 22.26 18.84
C VAL A 74 64.51 23.19 19.46
N GLU A 75 65.13 22.81 20.59
CA GLU A 75 66.09 23.64 21.31
C GLU A 75 67.41 23.81 20.55
N ALA A 76 67.77 22.81 19.73
CA ALA A 76 68.91 22.86 18.83
C ALA A 76 68.80 23.94 17.73
N LYS A 77 67.63 24.57 17.53
CA LYS A 77 67.46 25.64 16.53
C LYS A 77 68.02 26.99 17.04
N LYS A 78 68.68 27.73 16.15
CA LYS A 78 69.21 29.09 16.43
C LYS A 78 68.10 30.14 16.34
N GLU A 79 67.15 30.10 17.29
CA GLU A 79 65.99 30.99 17.35
C GLU A 79 65.68 31.46 18.78
N LYS A 80 64.85 32.50 18.91
CA LYS A 80 64.47 33.05 20.22
C LYS A 80 63.65 32.06 21.05
N ASP A 81 63.88 32.03 22.36
CA ASP A 81 63.22 31.08 23.29
C ASP A 81 61.70 31.18 23.29
N ASN A 82 61.15 32.38 23.09
CA ASN A 82 59.71 32.58 22.96
C ASN A 82 59.12 31.86 21.73
N ILE A 83 59.84 31.85 20.60
CA ILE A 83 59.43 31.15 19.38
C ILE A 83 59.53 29.64 19.59
N LYS A 84 60.62 29.17 20.21
CA LYS A 84 60.79 27.75 20.56
C LYS A 84 59.68 27.25 21.48
N GLY A 85 59.32 28.03 22.50
CA GLY A 85 58.23 27.72 23.41
C GLY A 85 56.87 27.58 22.69
N ILE A 86 56.57 28.51 21.77
CA ILE A 86 55.34 28.44 20.94
C ILE A 86 55.33 27.18 20.08
N VAL A 87 56.46 26.85 19.44
CA VAL A 87 56.59 25.66 18.60
C VAL A 87 56.43 24.39 19.43
N ASN A 88 57.09 24.29 20.59
CA ASN A 88 57.00 23.12 21.47
C ASN A 88 55.58 22.88 21.99
N SER A 89 54.88 23.94 22.41
CA SER A 89 53.46 23.83 22.81
C SER A 89 52.59 23.39 21.63
N SER A 90 52.74 24.04 20.47
CA SER A 90 51.93 23.73 19.29
C SER A 90 52.22 22.33 18.73
N LYS A 91 53.47 21.85 18.85
CA LYS A 91 53.89 20.48 18.52
C LYS A 91 53.13 19.47 19.37
N LYS A 92 53.12 19.64 20.69
CA LYS A 92 52.38 18.77 21.63
C LYS A 92 50.89 18.73 21.32
N ASP A 93 50.27 19.89 21.15
CA ASP A 93 48.84 19.97 20.88
C ASP A 93 48.47 19.36 19.51
N TYR A 94 49.36 19.50 18.51
CA TYR A 94 49.16 18.84 17.21
C TYR A 94 49.27 17.33 17.32
N ILE A 95 50.27 16.80 18.04
CA ILE A 95 50.43 15.35 18.27
C ILE A 95 49.17 14.80 18.93
N MET A 96 48.70 15.43 20.01
CA MET A 96 47.46 15.03 20.69
C MET A 96 46.24 15.03 19.74
N ALA A 97 46.15 16.00 18.82
CA ALA A 97 45.09 16.00 17.82
C ALA A 97 45.21 14.83 16.82
N VAL A 98 46.43 14.45 16.43
CA VAL A 98 46.69 13.31 15.54
C VAL A 98 46.40 11.98 16.27
N GLU A 99 46.79 11.84 17.54
CA GLU A 99 46.50 10.65 18.35
C GLU A 99 44.99 10.43 18.51
N ASN A 100 44.26 11.49 18.85
CA ASN A 100 42.79 11.46 18.90
C ASN A 100 42.18 11.08 17.54
N PHE A 101 42.75 11.55 16.43
CA PHE A 101 42.32 11.15 15.09
C PHE A 101 42.51 9.64 14.85
N LEU A 102 43.67 9.10 15.23
CA LEU A 102 43.97 7.67 15.10
C LEU A 102 43.07 6.80 15.96
N GLU A 103 42.82 7.20 17.20
CA GLU A 103 41.93 6.51 18.12
C GLU A 103 40.49 6.46 17.57
N ASN A 104 39.99 7.60 17.09
CA ASN A 104 38.66 7.67 16.50
C ASN A 104 38.53 6.78 15.25
N LEU A 105 39.58 6.65 14.44
CA LEU A 105 39.57 5.74 13.30
C LEU A 105 39.59 4.26 13.72
N ASN A 106 40.31 3.91 14.79
CA ASN A 106 40.37 2.55 15.31
C ASN A 106 39.03 2.09 15.92
N ASN A 107 38.31 3.02 16.56
CA ASN A 107 37.06 2.77 17.26
C ASN A 107 35.82 2.80 16.34
N LEU A 108 36.01 2.71 15.01
CA LEU A 108 34.91 2.68 14.05
C LEU A 108 34.13 1.35 14.11
N GLU A 109 32.87 1.45 14.51
CA GLU A 109 31.89 0.37 14.43
C GLU A 109 31.57 -0.01 12.98
N MET A 110 31.38 -1.31 12.74
CA MET A 110 30.85 -1.79 11.47
C MET A 110 29.37 -1.43 11.38
N ASN A 111 29.02 -0.65 10.37
CA ASN A 111 27.66 -0.24 10.02
C ASN A 111 27.52 -0.37 8.50
N GLU A 112 26.37 0.01 7.94
CA GLU A 112 26.22 0.16 6.48
C GLU A 112 27.37 0.99 5.88
N PHE A 113 27.86 0.60 4.70
CA PHE A 113 29.05 1.17 4.10
C PHE A 113 28.96 2.70 3.92
N GLU A 114 27.81 3.23 3.53
CA GLU A 114 27.59 4.67 3.37
C GLU A 114 27.72 5.41 4.71
N GLU A 115 27.11 4.89 5.77
CA GLU A 115 27.22 5.46 7.13
C GLU A 115 28.63 5.35 7.70
N PHE A 116 29.31 4.23 7.45
CA PHE A 116 30.72 4.04 7.82
C PHE A 116 31.61 5.12 7.19
N MET A 117 31.42 5.42 5.90
CA MET A 117 32.17 6.48 5.21
C MET A 117 31.81 7.89 5.71
N LYS A 118 30.55 8.14 6.07
CA LYS A 118 30.14 9.41 6.72
C LYS A 118 30.84 9.60 8.07
N LYS A 119 30.95 8.54 8.89
CA LYS A 119 31.69 8.58 10.16
C LYS A 119 33.17 8.91 9.93
N ILE A 120 33.82 8.25 8.97
CA ILE A 120 35.21 8.57 8.58
C ILE A 120 35.35 10.05 8.19
N ASN A 121 34.46 10.56 7.33
CA ASN A 121 34.51 11.96 6.91
C ASN A 121 34.42 12.92 8.11
N LYS A 122 33.52 12.63 9.06
CA LYS A 122 33.38 13.41 10.29
C LYS A 122 34.68 13.43 11.11
N ILE A 123 35.39 12.30 11.19
CA ILE A 123 36.67 12.21 11.89
C ILE A 123 37.73 13.12 11.22
N PHE A 124 37.86 13.06 9.89
CA PHE A 124 38.77 13.95 9.15
C PHE A 124 38.41 15.43 9.32
N PHE A 125 37.12 15.76 9.27
CA PHE A 125 36.64 17.13 9.47
C PHE A 125 36.99 17.65 10.86
N ASN A 126 36.74 16.85 11.90
CA ASN A 126 37.04 17.20 13.28
C ASN A 126 38.54 17.39 13.50
N PHE A 127 39.36 16.46 12.98
CA PHE A 127 40.81 16.58 13.03
C PHE A 127 41.30 17.86 12.37
N ASN A 128 40.87 18.15 11.14
CA ASN A 128 41.29 19.36 10.45
C ASN A 128 40.90 20.63 11.22
N LYS A 129 39.74 20.63 11.90
CA LYS A 129 39.29 21.75 12.73
C LYS A 129 40.17 21.92 13.97
N SER A 130 40.53 20.83 14.65
CA SER A 130 41.30 20.89 15.91
C SER A 130 42.81 21.09 15.68
N SER A 131 43.35 20.59 14.58
CA SER A 131 44.80 20.54 14.35
C SER A 131 45.36 21.76 13.60
N PHE A 132 44.52 22.51 12.87
CA PHE A 132 44.97 23.52 11.89
C PHE A 132 45.90 24.60 12.47
N LYS A 133 45.50 25.27 13.55
CA LYS A 133 46.28 26.37 14.14
C LYS A 133 47.61 25.88 14.71
N ASN A 134 47.60 24.71 15.34
CA ASN A 134 48.78 24.11 15.96
C ASN A 134 49.76 23.62 14.88
N TYR A 135 49.24 23.11 13.76
CA TYR A 135 50.04 22.80 12.58
C TYR A 135 50.80 24.03 12.07
N GLU A 136 50.11 25.14 11.85
CA GLU A 136 50.74 26.37 11.33
C GLU A 136 51.83 26.91 12.25
N ARG A 137 51.56 26.94 13.56
CA ARG A 137 52.51 27.42 14.57
C ARG A 137 53.73 26.51 14.71
N ALA A 138 53.53 25.19 14.72
CA ALA A 138 54.66 24.26 14.82
C ALA A 138 55.53 24.28 13.54
N THR A 139 54.93 24.50 12.37
CA THR A 139 55.64 24.54 11.08
C THR A 139 56.73 25.62 11.01
N ILE A 140 56.71 26.62 11.89
CA ILE A 140 57.72 27.71 11.95
C ILE A 140 59.15 27.15 12.03
N LEU A 141 59.40 26.13 12.87
CA LEU A 141 60.75 25.56 13.06
C LEU A 141 60.88 24.10 12.62
N ILE A 142 59.76 23.37 12.52
CA ILE A 142 59.73 21.92 12.26
C ILE A 142 58.85 21.56 11.06
N GLY A 143 58.89 22.41 10.03
CA GLY A 143 58.01 22.29 8.87
C GLY A 143 58.15 21.00 8.07
N LYS A 144 59.34 20.40 7.99
CA LYS A 144 59.55 19.15 7.23
C LYS A 144 58.86 17.97 7.90
N GLU A 145 59.00 17.87 9.22
CA GLU A 145 58.44 16.82 10.06
C GLU A 145 56.91 16.94 10.09
N MET A 146 56.39 18.15 10.27
CA MET A 146 54.95 18.43 10.22
C MET A 146 54.35 18.12 8.84
N ALA A 147 55.03 18.51 7.76
CA ALA A 147 54.59 18.23 6.39
C ALA A 147 54.51 16.72 6.10
N SER A 148 55.45 15.92 6.63
CA SER A 148 55.45 14.47 6.47
C SER A 148 54.18 13.80 7.03
N ILE A 149 53.71 14.24 8.20
CA ILE A 149 52.46 13.76 8.80
C ILE A 149 51.26 14.23 7.98
N LYS A 150 51.20 15.52 7.62
CA LYS A 150 50.08 16.09 6.86
C LYS A 150 49.92 15.43 5.49
N GLU A 151 51.00 15.21 4.76
CA GLU A 151 50.95 14.53 3.46
C GLU A 151 50.59 13.04 3.61
N SER A 152 50.98 12.38 4.69
CA SER A 152 50.51 11.02 5.02
C SER A 152 48.99 10.96 5.13
N ILE A 153 48.42 11.85 5.96
CA ILE A 153 46.97 11.93 6.19
C ILE A 153 46.24 12.29 4.90
N ARG A 154 46.81 13.20 4.09
CA ARG A 154 46.26 13.60 2.79
C ARG A 154 46.28 12.45 1.78
N ALA A 155 47.37 11.69 1.70
CA ALA A 155 47.48 10.54 0.81
C ALA A 155 46.45 9.46 1.18
N PHE A 156 46.31 9.17 2.47
CA PHE A 156 45.33 8.23 2.99
C PHE A 156 43.88 8.68 2.71
N SER A 157 43.59 9.96 2.93
CA SER A 157 42.30 10.57 2.58
C SER A 157 41.94 10.36 1.10
N LYS A 158 42.89 10.57 0.18
CA LYS A 158 42.70 10.29 -1.26
C LYS A 158 42.49 8.81 -1.56
N GLU A 159 43.18 7.93 -0.85
CA GLU A 159 43.03 6.48 -1.02
C GLU A 159 41.64 6.00 -0.60
N LEU A 160 41.13 6.50 0.52
CA LEU A 160 39.78 6.23 0.99
C LEU A 160 38.74 6.72 0.00
N LEU A 161 38.91 7.92 -0.54
CA LEU A 161 38.02 8.46 -1.57
C LEU A 161 37.99 7.58 -2.82
N LYS A 162 39.17 7.15 -3.32
CA LYS A 162 39.24 6.20 -4.44
C LYS A 162 38.56 4.87 -4.12
N THR A 163 38.64 4.42 -2.88
CA THR A 163 37.98 3.17 -2.46
C THR A 163 36.47 3.35 -2.42
N TYR A 164 35.97 4.50 -1.98
CA TYR A 164 34.55 4.83 -2.02
C TYR A 164 34.01 4.91 -3.45
N GLU A 165 34.65 5.68 -4.33
CA GLU A 165 34.20 5.85 -5.72
C GLU A 165 34.14 4.52 -6.48
N LYS A 166 35.09 3.61 -6.22
CA LYS A 166 35.12 2.27 -6.83
C LYS A 166 34.01 1.33 -6.36
N ASN A 167 33.34 1.65 -5.26
CA ASN A 167 32.31 0.81 -4.64
C ASN A 167 31.00 1.58 -4.47
N LYS A 168 30.83 2.69 -5.21
CA LYS A 168 29.65 3.55 -5.11
C LYS A 168 28.42 2.83 -5.66
N ASP A 169 28.62 2.08 -6.73
CA ASP A 169 27.71 1.15 -7.36
C ASP A 169 27.10 0.14 -6.37
N VAL A 170 27.85 -0.32 -5.35
CA VAL A 170 27.30 -1.17 -4.27
C VAL A 170 26.24 -0.44 -3.43
N VAL A 171 26.46 0.85 -3.17
CA VAL A 171 25.52 1.72 -2.42
C VAL A 171 24.31 2.05 -3.29
N ASP A 172 24.54 2.43 -4.54
CA ASP A 172 23.48 2.81 -5.47
C ASP A 172 22.59 1.61 -5.83
N PHE A 173 23.19 0.42 -5.96
CA PHE A 173 22.47 -0.84 -6.13
C PHE A 173 21.60 -1.15 -4.91
N PHE A 174 22.12 -0.98 -3.70
CA PHE A 174 21.34 -1.17 -2.47
C PHE A 174 20.10 -0.28 -2.43
N LYS A 175 20.29 1.03 -2.70
CA LYS A 175 19.20 2.01 -2.76
C LYS A 175 18.15 1.60 -3.79
N THR A 176 18.60 1.11 -4.94
CA THR A 176 17.72 0.62 -6.01
C THR A 176 16.92 -0.60 -5.55
N ILE A 177 17.54 -1.58 -4.89
CA ILE A 177 16.84 -2.76 -4.35
C ILE A 177 15.79 -2.34 -3.31
N LEU A 178 16.11 -1.40 -2.42
CA LEU A 178 15.16 -0.89 -1.43
C LEU A 178 13.95 -0.21 -2.09
N GLN A 179 14.17 0.53 -3.17
CA GLN A 179 13.08 1.10 -3.96
C GLN A 179 12.22 0.01 -4.62
N ILE A 180 12.84 -1.02 -5.18
CA ILE A 180 12.12 -2.18 -5.76
C ILE A 180 11.29 -2.86 -4.68
N LYS A 181 11.87 -3.10 -3.49
CA LYS A 181 11.18 -3.69 -2.34
C LYS A 181 9.95 -2.89 -1.94
N SER A 182 10.10 -1.57 -1.82
CA SER A 182 8.98 -0.68 -1.49
C SER A 182 7.87 -0.75 -2.56
N LYS A 183 8.23 -0.75 -3.85
CA LYS A 183 7.25 -0.90 -4.94
C LYS A 183 6.56 -2.27 -4.91
N TYR A 184 7.30 -3.35 -4.68
CA TYR A 184 6.74 -4.69 -4.56
C TYR A 184 5.71 -4.78 -3.43
N GLN A 185 6.01 -4.20 -2.26
CA GLN A 185 5.10 -4.15 -1.13
C GLN A 185 3.78 -3.42 -1.44
N ASN A 186 3.79 -2.46 -2.38
CA ASN A 186 2.58 -1.79 -2.84
C ASN A 186 1.79 -2.62 -3.88
N ILE A 187 2.47 -3.41 -4.70
CA ILE A 187 1.85 -4.16 -5.81
C ILE A 187 1.31 -5.53 -5.34
N ASN A 188 2.02 -6.23 -4.45
CA ASN A 188 1.66 -7.57 -3.99
C ASN A 188 0.21 -7.65 -3.41
N PRO A 189 -0.26 -6.70 -2.59
CA PRO A 189 -1.65 -6.71 -2.12
C PRO A 189 -2.69 -6.54 -3.25
N ILE A 190 -2.34 -5.79 -4.30
CA ILE A 190 -3.20 -5.60 -5.48
C ILE A 190 -3.35 -6.91 -6.23
N ASP A 191 -2.25 -7.65 -6.42
CA ASP A 191 -2.27 -8.97 -7.06
C ASP A 191 -3.11 -9.98 -6.26
N ASN A 192 -2.95 -10.03 -4.93
CA ASN A 192 -3.77 -10.87 -4.06
C ASN A 192 -5.27 -10.52 -4.15
N THR A 193 -5.59 -9.23 -4.22
CA THR A 193 -6.98 -8.76 -4.38
C THR A 193 -7.55 -9.15 -5.74
N LEU A 194 -6.73 -9.06 -6.79
CA LEU A 194 -7.11 -9.48 -8.14
C LEU A 194 -7.40 -10.97 -8.19
N ASN A 195 -6.54 -11.82 -7.62
CA ASN A 195 -6.73 -13.27 -7.57
C ASN A 195 -8.03 -13.63 -6.83
N THR A 196 -8.27 -13.00 -5.67
CA THR A 196 -9.52 -13.19 -4.91
C THR A 196 -10.76 -12.76 -5.72
N THR A 197 -10.64 -11.68 -6.49
CA THR A 197 -11.74 -11.19 -7.35
C THR A 197 -12.02 -12.15 -8.50
N ILE A 198 -10.98 -12.75 -9.09
CA ILE A 198 -11.11 -13.77 -10.13
C ILE A 198 -11.82 -15.01 -9.59
N GLU A 199 -11.42 -15.50 -8.40
CA GLU A 199 -12.08 -16.65 -7.74
C GLU A 199 -13.55 -16.35 -7.44
N ASN A 200 -13.85 -15.17 -6.90
CA ASN A 200 -15.22 -14.72 -6.64
C ASN A 200 -16.05 -14.68 -7.93
N LYS A 201 -15.50 -14.15 -9.02
CA LYS A 201 -16.16 -14.13 -10.33
C LYS A 201 -16.50 -15.53 -10.82
N VAL A 202 -15.57 -16.48 -10.70
CA VAL A 202 -15.79 -17.89 -11.09
C VAL A 202 -16.92 -18.49 -10.26
N SER A 203 -16.93 -18.28 -8.95
CA SER A 203 -17.99 -18.80 -8.07
C SER A 203 -19.37 -18.20 -8.36
N LEU A 204 -19.44 -16.90 -8.67
CA LEU A 204 -20.68 -16.21 -9.03
C LEU A 204 -21.22 -16.70 -10.37
N ASN A 205 -20.35 -16.89 -11.37
CA ASN A 205 -20.74 -17.44 -12.66
C ASN A 205 -21.34 -18.85 -12.53
N LYS A 206 -20.79 -19.69 -11.65
CA LYS A 206 -21.37 -21.00 -11.35
C LYS A 206 -22.79 -20.88 -10.78
N LYS A 207 -22.99 -20.01 -9.79
CA LYS A 207 -24.32 -19.75 -9.20
C LYS A 207 -25.33 -19.21 -10.21
N ILE A 208 -24.89 -18.33 -11.12
CA ILE A 208 -25.73 -17.82 -12.21
C ILE A 208 -26.18 -18.96 -13.10
N SER A 209 -25.26 -19.82 -13.55
CA SER A 209 -25.59 -20.97 -14.40
C SER A 209 -26.57 -21.95 -13.73
N GLU A 210 -26.39 -22.22 -12.43
CA GLU A 210 -27.32 -23.06 -11.66
C GLU A 210 -28.73 -22.43 -11.59
N LYS A 211 -28.82 -21.12 -11.35
CA LYS A 211 -30.11 -20.40 -11.29
C LYS A 211 -30.78 -20.26 -12.66
N GLU A 212 -30.02 -20.14 -13.73
CA GLU A 212 -30.55 -20.16 -15.10
C GLU A 212 -31.19 -21.50 -15.44
N GLU A 213 -30.57 -22.61 -15.02
CA GLU A 213 -31.12 -23.95 -15.21
C GLU A 213 -32.41 -24.17 -14.39
N GLU A 214 -32.41 -23.78 -13.10
CA GLU A 214 -33.62 -23.81 -12.27
C GLU A 214 -34.76 -23.02 -12.93
N ASN A 215 -34.48 -21.81 -13.41
CA ASN A 215 -35.47 -20.97 -14.10
C ASN A 215 -35.98 -21.61 -15.39
N ARG A 216 -35.12 -22.29 -16.15
CA ARG A 216 -35.52 -23.01 -17.36
C ARG A 216 -36.51 -24.13 -17.03
N ILE A 217 -36.20 -24.93 -16.01
CA ILE A 217 -37.07 -26.02 -15.54
C ILE A 217 -38.42 -25.46 -15.05
N LEU A 218 -38.40 -24.40 -14.24
CA LEU A 218 -39.62 -23.76 -13.75
C LEU A 218 -40.50 -23.22 -14.88
N LYS A 219 -39.90 -22.58 -15.89
CA LYS A 219 -40.63 -22.11 -17.09
C LYS A 219 -41.28 -23.27 -17.83
N GLN A 220 -40.56 -24.37 -18.06
CA GLN A 220 -41.13 -25.56 -18.71
C GLN A 220 -42.28 -26.16 -17.92
N ASN A 221 -42.15 -26.26 -16.59
CA ASN A 221 -43.21 -26.77 -15.72
C ASN A 221 -44.45 -25.87 -15.74
N LEU A 222 -44.25 -24.55 -15.73
CA LEU A 222 -45.34 -23.59 -15.80
C LEU A 222 -46.11 -23.69 -17.12
N GLU A 223 -45.42 -23.89 -18.24
CA GLU A 223 -46.06 -24.13 -19.55
C GLU A 223 -46.82 -25.47 -19.59
N LYS A 224 -46.29 -26.54 -18.97
CA LYS A 224 -47.04 -27.81 -18.81
C LYS A 224 -48.32 -27.62 -18.00
N ILE A 225 -48.29 -26.80 -16.95
CA ILE A 225 -49.49 -26.51 -16.15
C ILE A 225 -50.52 -25.73 -16.97
N LYS A 226 -50.11 -24.68 -17.69
CA LYS A 226 -51.00 -23.87 -18.53
C LYS A 226 -51.67 -24.67 -19.65
N THR A 227 -50.98 -25.66 -20.19
CA THR A 227 -51.50 -26.55 -21.25
C THR A 227 -52.24 -27.76 -20.69
N SER A 228 -52.25 -27.95 -19.38
CA SER A 228 -52.90 -29.11 -18.76
C SER A 228 -54.43 -29.06 -18.94
N PRO A 229 -55.09 -30.22 -19.15
CA PRO A 229 -56.54 -30.27 -19.25
C PRO A 229 -57.26 -29.72 -18.03
N ALA A 230 -56.72 -29.96 -16.82
CA ALA A 230 -57.30 -29.47 -15.58
C ALA A 230 -57.30 -27.93 -15.50
N TYR A 231 -56.21 -27.28 -15.92
CA TYR A 231 -56.14 -25.82 -15.95
C TYR A 231 -57.07 -25.23 -17.01
N LEU A 232 -57.11 -25.81 -18.21
CA LEU A 232 -57.98 -25.35 -19.29
C LEU A 232 -59.46 -25.54 -18.96
N ASP A 233 -59.82 -26.67 -18.34
CA ASP A 233 -61.18 -26.93 -17.85
C ASP A 233 -61.58 -25.94 -16.74
N ASN A 234 -60.68 -25.67 -15.78
CA ASN A 234 -60.92 -24.66 -14.76
C ASN A 234 -61.12 -23.26 -15.38
N LEU A 235 -60.31 -22.89 -16.37
CA LEU A 235 -60.46 -21.63 -17.09
C LEU A 235 -61.80 -21.55 -17.84
N ALA A 236 -62.23 -22.65 -18.47
CA ALA A 236 -63.53 -22.73 -19.14
C ALA A 236 -64.69 -22.63 -18.15
N LYS A 237 -64.59 -23.31 -16.99
CA LYS A 237 -65.56 -23.20 -15.88
C LYS A 237 -65.66 -21.77 -15.37
N GLN A 238 -64.55 -21.08 -15.15
CA GLN A 238 -64.57 -19.67 -14.73
C GLN A 238 -65.26 -18.77 -15.75
N LYS A 239 -64.99 -18.94 -17.05
CA LYS A 239 -65.67 -18.21 -18.12
C LYS A 239 -67.18 -18.49 -18.12
N LYS A 240 -67.58 -19.75 -17.98
CA LYS A 240 -68.99 -20.17 -17.92
C LYS A 240 -69.70 -19.61 -16.68
N ILE A 241 -69.07 -19.63 -15.51
CA ILE A 241 -69.62 -19.03 -14.29
C ILE A 241 -69.83 -17.52 -14.50
N LYS A 242 -68.86 -16.84 -15.13
CA LYS A 242 -68.98 -15.42 -15.41
C LYS A 242 -70.13 -15.12 -16.39
N SER A 243 -70.26 -15.87 -17.48
CA SER A 243 -71.34 -15.67 -18.45
C SER A 243 -72.71 -15.96 -17.84
N LEU A 244 -72.85 -17.05 -17.07
CA LEU A 244 -74.09 -17.36 -16.33
C LEU A 244 -74.42 -16.27 -15.30
N GLY A 245 -73.41 -15.69 -14.64
CA GLY A 245 -73.59 -14.57 -13.74
C GLY A 245 -74.10 -13.30 -14.44
N GLU A 246 -73.63 -13.04 -15.65
CA GLU A 246 -74.10 -11.93 -16.50
C GLU A 246 -75.53 -12.17 -17.01
N GLU A 247 -75.85 -13.39 -17.45
CA GLU A 247 -77.22 -13.81 -17.84
C GLU A 247 -78.19 -13.67 -16.67
N LEU A 248 -77.86 -14.25 -15.51
CA LEU A 248 -78.69 -14.16 -14.31
C LEU A 248 -78.95 -12.70 -13.90
N LYS A 249 -77.95 -11.83 -14.08
CA LYS A 249 -78.11 -10.39 -13.83
C LYS A 249 -79.09 -9.74 -14.79
N LYS A 250 -79.09 -10.14 -16.06
CA LYS A 250 -80.07 -9.70 -17.05
C LYS A 250 -81.47 -10.18 -16.69
N ASP A 251 -81.63 -11.48 -16.38
CA ASP A 251 -82.91 -12.07 -16.00
C ASP A 251 -83.53 -11.39 -14.78
N ILE A 252 -82.72 -11.08 -13.76
CA ILE A 252 -83.18 -10.33 -12.58
C ILE A 252 -83.66 -8.93 -12.94
N LEU A 253 -83.02 -8.28 -13.92
CA LEU A 253 -83.45 -6.98 -14.38
C LEU A 253 -84.74 -7.06 -15.20
N GLU A 254 -84.92 -8.11 -16.01
CA GLU A 254 -86.17 -8.39 -16.73
C GLU A 254 -87.32 -8.65 -15.74
N LEU A 255 -87.08 -9.45 -14.69
CA LEU A 255 -88.05 -9.65 -13.59
C LEU A 255 -88.44 -8.33 -12.92
N LYS A 256 -87.49 -7.41 -12.72
CA LYS A 256 -87.79 -6.07 -12.19
C LYS A 256 -88.79 -5.33 -13.07
N GLN A 257 -88.67 -5.45 -14.39
CA GLN A 257 -89.53 -4.74 -15.35
C GLN A 257 -90.96 -5.29 -15.37
N LEU A 258 -91.13 -6.59 -15.12
CA LEU A 258 -92.46 -7.21 -15.02
C LEU A 258 -93.22 -6.80 -13.74
N LEU A 259 -92.53 -6.28 -12.73
CA LEU A 259 -93.16 -5.80 -11.50
C LEU A 259 -93.69 -4.39 -11.68
N ASP A 260 -95.01 -4.22 -11.54
CA ASP A 260 -95.62 -2.89 -11.48
C ASP A 260 -95.39 -2.27 -10.09
N PHE A 261 -94.20 -1.69 -9.90
CA PHE A 261 -93.84 -0.96 -8.69
C PHE A 261 -94.77 0.23 -8.43
N LYS A 262 -95.45 0.77 -9.44
CA LYS A 262 -96.40 1.88 -9.27
C LYS A 262 -97.69 1.36 -8.64
N ALA A 263 -98.24 0.26 -9.14
CA ALA A 263 -99.39 -0.41 -8.54
C ALA A 263 -99.08 -0.88 -7.11
N LEU A 264 -97.92 -1.51 -6.89
CA LEU A 264 -97.47 -1.94 -5.56
C LEU A 264 -97.31 -0.77 -4.59
N ALA A 265 -96.73 0.35 -5.04
CA ALA A 265 -96.60 1.56 -4.23
C ALA A 265 -97.96 2.17 -3.89
N ASN A 266 -98.90 2.19 -4.84
CA ASN A 266 -100.26 2.66 -4.62
C ASN A 266 -101.04 1.74 -3.65
N PHE A 267 -100.84 0.43 -3.70
CA PHE A 267 -101.53 -0.49 -2.79
C PHE A 267 -100.99 -0.39 -1.35
N PHE A 268 -99.66 -0.34 -1.19
CA PHE A 268 -99.02 -0.33 0.13
C PHE A 268 -98.81 1.07 0.72
N HIS A 269 -99.33 2.15 0.11
CA HIS A 269 -99.06 3.53 0.54
C HIS A 269 -99.45 3.83 2.00
N ILE A 270 -100.46 3.13 2.53
CA ILE A 270 -100.97 3.29 3.91
C ILE A 270 -100.12 2.49 4.92
N PHE A 271 -99.33 1.52 4.46
CA PHE A 271 -98.52 0.64 5.30
C PHE A 271 -97.04 1.01 5.21
N GLU A 272 -96.58 1.85 6.12
CA GLU A 272 -95.24 2.46 6.10
C GLU A 272 -94.08 1.44 5.93
N LYS A 273 -94.13 0.33 6.68
CA LYS A 273 -93.07 -0.71 6.62
C LYS A 273 -93.02 -1.40 5.25
N GLN A 274 -94.17 -1.74 4.69
CA GLN A 274 -94.31 -2.40 3.39
C GLN A 274 -93.95 -1.44 2.25
N MET A 275 -94.36 -0.18 2.34
CA MET A 275 -94.00 0.86 1.38
C MET A 275 -92.49 1.10 1.32
N LYS A 276 -91.81 1.09 2.47
CA LYS A 276 -90.34 1.19 2.54
C LYS A 276 -89.66 0.02 1.82
N ILE A 277 -90.20 -1.19 1.93
CA ILE A 277 -89.70 -2.36 1.19
C ILE A 277 -89.88 -2.18 -0.32
N VAL A 278 -91.05 -1.71 -0.77
CA VAL A 278 -91.33 -1.47 -2.20
C VAL A 278 -90.40 -0.39 -2.77
N LYS A 279 -90.22 0.73 -2.08
CA LYS A 279 -89.29 1.80 -2.49
C LYS A 279 -87.84 1.30 -2.61
N ASN A 280 -87.36 0.60 -1.59
CA ASN A 280 -86.00 0.07 -1.58
C ASN A 280 -85.77 -0.90 -2.75
N HIS A 281 -86.71 -1.84 -2.99
CA HIS A 281 -86.61 -2.78 -4.12
C HIS A 281 -86.75 -2.10 -5.49
N LYS A 282 -87.51 -1.00 -5.59
CA LYS A 282 -87.57 -0.21 -6.83
C LYS A 282 -86.22 0.44 -7.15
N GLU A 283 -85.54 0.98 -6.16
CA GLU A 283 -84.27 1.70 -6.31
C GLU A 283 -83.09 0.75 -6.55
N ASP A 284 -82.94 -0.31 -5.76
CA ASP A 284 -81.83 -1.26 -5.86
C ASP A 284 -82.32 -2.72 -5.86
N PHE A 285 -83.09 -3.05 -6.89
CA PHE A 285 -83.72 -4.36 -7.03
C PHE A 285 -82.70 -5.50 -7.02
N TYR A 286 -81.62 -5.37 -7.80
CA TYR A 286 -80.63 -6.42 -7.99
C TYR A 286 -79.98 -6.83 -6.65
N THR A 287 -79.46 -5.85 -5.91
CA THR A 287 -78.77 -6.11 -4.64
C THR A 287 -79.73 -6.69 -3.59
N LEU A 288 -80.96 -6.17 -3.53
CA LEU A 288 -81.96 -6.62 -2.54
C LEU A 288 -82.58 -7.98 -2.89
N PHE A 289 -82.68 -8.31 -4.18
CA PHE A 289 -83.08 -9.64 -4.66
C PHE A 289 -82.06 -10.69 -4.21
N PHE A 290 -80.76 -10.44 -4.44
CA PHE A 290 -79.68 -11.33 -3.98
C PHE A 290 -79.58 -11.44 -2.45
N LYS A 291 -79.70 -10.31 -1.73
CA LYS A 291 -79.61 -10.27 -0.27
C LYS A 291 -80.73 -11.06 0.42
N ARG A 292 -81.90 -11.18 -0.22
CA ARG A 292 -83.02 -12.01 0.27
C ARG A 292 -82.85 -13.49 -0.07
N GLN A 293 -82.39 -13.83 -1.27
CA GLN A 293 -82.07 -15.21 -1.67
C GLN A 293 -81.03 -15.87 -0.74
N TRP A 294 -79.94 -15.16 -0.41
CA TRP A 294 -78.93 -15.65 0.54
C TRP A 294 -79.48 -15.93 1.95
N LYS A 295 -80.39 -15.08 2.46
CA LYS A 295 -81.03 -15.28 3.78
C LYS A 295 -82.00 -16.46 3.81
N ILE A 296 -82.59 -16.82 2.67
CA ILE A 296 -83.51 -17.95 2.56
C ILE A 296 -82.70 -19.26 2.49
N ASN A 297 -81.69 -19.33 1.63
CA ASN A 297 -80.88 -20.55 1.47
C ASN A 297 -80.10 -20.92 2.75
N TYR A 298 -79.62 -19.95 3.54
CA TYR A 298 -78.96 -20.22 4.83
C TYR A 298 -79.91 -20.76 5.92
N LYS A 299 -81.24 -20.58 5.77
CA LYS A 299 -82.25 -21.11 6.69
C LYS A 299 -82.64 -22.56 6.37
N PHE A 300 -82.35 -23.06 5.17
CA PHE A 300 -82.65 -24.43 4.72
C PHE A 300 -81.44 -25.35 4.72
N ALA A 301 -80.22 -24.83 4.89
CA ALA A 301 -78.97 -25.60 4.96
C ALA A 301 -78.51 -25.91 6.42
N ARG A 302 -79.40 -25.72 7.39
CA ARG A 302 -79.29 -26.20 8.79
C ARG A 302 -80.48 -27.11 9.06
#